data_AF-A0A353REJ0-F1
#
_entry.id   AF-A0A353REJ0-F1
#
_cell.length_a   1.000
_cell.length_b   1.000
_cell.length_c   1.000
_cell.angle_alpha   90.00
_cell.angle_beta   90.00
_cell.angle_gamma   90.00
#
_symmetry.space_group_name_H-M   'P 1'
#
loop_
_entity.id
_entity.type
_entity.pdbx_description
1 polymer ?
#
loop_
_entity_poly.entity_id
_entity_poly.type
_entity_poly.pdbx_seq_one_letter_code
_entity_poly.pdbx_strand_id
1 'polypeptide(L)'
;MVKKKIGITEVVLRDAPQSLIATRMPLSDMVPILGKLDQVGFHSLECWGGATFDACLRFLDEDPWERLRVIRRKCPNTKLQMLFRGQNMLGYRHYADDMVEYFVQRSVANGID
;
A
#
# COMPACT_ATOMS: atom_id res chain seq x y z
N MET A 1 4.05 19.38 30.18
CA MET A 1 4.12 18.21 29.28
C MET A 1 4.99 18.56 28.09
N VAL A 2 5.96 17.71 27.71
CA VAL A 2 6.76 17.91 26.49
C VAL A 2 5.82 17.78 25.27
N LYS A 3 5.79 18.77 24.37
CA LYS A 3 5.02 18.71 23.13
C LYS A 3 5.60 17.61 22.23
N LYS A 4 4.85 16.52 22.03
CA LYS A 4 5.19 15.48 21.05
C LYS A 4 4.63 15.87 19.68
N LYS A 5 5.42 15.69 18.62
CA LYS A 5 4.95 15.84 17.24
C LYS A 5 3.97 14.71 16.90
N ILE A 6 2.79 15.06 16.37
CA ILE A 6 1.81 14.08 15.90
C ILE A 6 2.28 13.56 14.53
N GLY A 7 2.34 12.24 14.37
CA GLY A 7 2.56 11.59 13.08
C GLY A 7 1.26 11.48 12.30
N ILE A 8 1.32 11.69 10.99
CA ILE A 8 0.17 11.59 10.09
C ILE A 8 0.46 10.50 9.06
N THR A 9 -0.44 9.54 8.90
CA THR A 9 -0.40 8.57 7.82
C THR A 9 -1.36 9.02 6.72
N GLU A 10 -0.85 9.12 5.50
CA GLU A 10 -1.64 9.46 4.33
C GLU A 10 -2.22 8.19 3.69
N VAL A 11 -3.48 8.22 3.29
CA VAL A 11 -4.24 7.06 2.79
C VAL A 11 -4.77 7.25 1.36
N VAL A 12 -4.41 8.36 0.70
CA VAL A 12 -4.85 8.69 -0.67
C VAL A 12 -4.50 7.62 -1.71
N LEU A 13 -3.46 6.81 -1.46
CA LEU A 13 -3.02 5.75 -2.36
C LEU A 13 -3.70 4.38 -2.09
N ARG A 14 -4.51 4.25 -1.04
CA ARG A 14 -5.16 2.99 -0.62
C ARG A 14 -6.60 3.19 -0.17
N ASP A 15 -6.82 3.64 1.06
CA ASP A 15 -8.16 3.64 1.67
C ASP A 15 -9.10 4.70 1.10
N ALA A 16 -8.56 5.86 0.69
CA ALA A 16 -9.38 6.91 0.10
C ALA A 16 -10.04 6.44 -1.22
N PRO A 17 -9.31 5.93 -2.23
CA PRO A 17 -9.95 5.43 -3.43
C PRO A 17 -10.76 4.15 -3.19
N GLN A 18 -10.37 3.32 -2.21
CA GLN A 18 -11.18 2.16 -1.81
C GLN A 18 -12.57 2.58 -1.31
N SER A 19 -12.64 3.68 -0.55
CA SER A 19 -13.87 4.21 0.03
C SER A 19 -14.70 5.04 -0.95
N LEU A 20 -14.05 5.82 -1.81
CA LEU A 20 -14.71 6.84 -2.63
C LEU A 20 -14.97 6.40 -4.08
N ILE A 21 -14.11 5.56 -4.65
CA ILE A 21 -14.15 5.18 -6.08
C ILE A 21 -13.93 3.68 -6.28
N ALA A 22 -14.44 2.85 -5.37
CA ALA A 22 -14.40 1.39 -5.47
C ALA A 22 -13.01 0.81 -5.81
N THR A 23 -11.95 1.43 -5.28
CA THR A 23 -10.54 1.04 -5.48
C THR A 23 -10.05 1.16 -6.93
N ARG A 24 -10.63 2.06 -7.74
CA ARG A 24 -10.35 2.18 -9.18
C ARG A 24 -9.34 3.25 -9.56
N MET A 25 -8.43 3.62 -8.66
CA MET A 25 -7.31 4.49 -9.02
C MET A 25 -6.22 3.67 -9.73
N PRO A 26 -5.93 3.91 -11.02
CA PRO A 26 -4.85 3.26 -11.73
C PRO A 26 -3.49 3.82 -11.28
N LEU A 27 -2.43 3.04 -11.50
CA LEU A 27 -1.07 3.47 -11.19
C LEU A 27 -0.66 4.73 -11.98
N SER A 28 -1.16 4.89 -13.21
CA SER A 28 -0.91 6.06 -14.05
C SER A 28 -1.27 7.39 -13.37
N ASP A 29 -2.32 7.38 -12.54
CA ASP A 29 -2.81 8.57 -11.85
C ASP A 29 -2.04 8.82 -10.54
N MET A 30 -1.47 7.77 -9.95
CA MET A 30 -0.63 7.87 -8.76
C MET A 30 0.74 8.46 -9.11
N VAL A 31 1.40 7.95 -10.15
CA VAL A 31 2.82 8.24 -10.47
C VAL A 31 3.18 9.73 -10.49
N PRO A 32 2.37 10.64 -11.08
CA PRO A 32 2.71 12.06 -11.15
C PRO A 32 2.86 12.75 -9.78
N ILE A 33 2.18 12.26 -8.74
CA ILE A 33 2.16 12.91 -7.42
C ILE A 33 3.11 12.28 -6.39
N LEU A 34 3.57 11.04 -6.61
CA LEU A 34 4.36 10.27 -5.65
C LEU A 34 5.60 11.01 -5.12
N GLY A 35 6.34 11.69 -5.98
CA GLY A 35 7.54 12.43 -5.56
C GLY A 35 7.23 13.61 -4.63
N LYS A 36 6.05 14.23 -4.76
CA LYS A 36 5.62 15.29 -3.84
C LYS A 36 5.16 14.70 -2.50
N LEU A 37 4.41 13.60 -2.53
CA LEU A 37 3.98 12.90 -1.30
C LEU A 37 5.18 12.48 -0.44
N ASP A 38 6.25 11.99 -1.07
CA ASP A 38 7.45 11.56 -0.38
C ASP A 38 8.20 12.69 0.36
N GLN A 39 8.01 13.94 -0.08
CA GLN A 39 8.67 15.12 0.50
C GLN A 39 7.88 15.76 1.66
N VAL A 40 6.63 15.35 1.91
CA VAL A 40 5.78 15.97 2.93
C VAL A 40 6.27 15.66 4.35
N GLY A 41 6.92 14.51 4.55
CA GLY A 41 7.34 14.05 5.87
C GLY A 41 6.20 13.39 6.67
N PHE A 42 5.34 12.63 5.97
CA PHE A 42 4.34 11.77 6.61
C PHE A 42 5.01 10.70 7.49
N HIS A 43 4.26 10.21 8.47
CA HIS A 43 4.67 9.05 9.27
C HIS A 43 4.76 7.80 8.40
N SER A 44 3.79 7.61 7.51
CA SER A 44 3.80 6.59 6.46
C SER A 44 2.83 6.97 5.34
N LEU A 45 2.99 6.33 4.18
CA LEU A 45 2.02 6.33 3.09
C LEU A 45 1.36 4.95 3.06
N GLU A 46 0.06 4.88 3.31
CA GLU A 46 -0.69 3.67 3.09
C GLU A 46 -1.01 3.52 1.61
N CYS A 47 -0.39 2.54 0.96
CA CYS A 47 -0.39 2.42 -0.50
C CYS A 47 -0.66 1.00 -1.02
N TRP A 48 -0.87 0.03 -0.12
CA TRP A 48 -1.01 -1.37 -0.51
C TRP A 48 -1.91 -2.18 0.44
N GLY A 49 -2.26 -3.40 0.04
CA GLY A 49 -3.17 -4.23 0.80
C GLY A 49 -4.64 -3.79 0.72
N GLY A 50 -5.48 -4.28 1.63
CA GLY A 50 -6.93 -4.11 1.51
C GLY A 50 -7.46 -4.68 0.19
N ALA A 51 -8.30 -3.93 -0.50
CA ALA A 51 -8.88 -4.33 -1.79
C ALA A 51 -7.98 -4.03 -3.00
N THR A 52 -6.84 -3.35 -2.82
CA THR A 52 -6.02 -2.90 -3.96
C THR A 52 -5.43 -4.07 -4.75
N PHE A 53 -5.03 -5.15 -4.06
CA PHE A 53 -4.44 -6.33 -4.70
C PHE A 53 -5.43 -7.00 -5.66
N ASP A 54 -6.68 -7.20 -5.21
CA ASP A 54 -7.74 -7.75 -6.04
C ASP A 54 -8.15 -6.78 -7.16
N ALA A 55 -8.23 -5.47 -6.87
CA ALA A 55 -8.62 -4.47 -7.86
C ALA A 55 -7.60 -4.32 -9.00
N CYS A 56 -6.29 -4.39 -8.69
CA CYS A 56 -5.23 -4.39 -9.70
C CYS A 56 -5.47 -5.51 -10.72
N LEU A 57 -5.67 -6.74 -10.21
CA LEU A 57 -5.82 -7.94 -11.05
C LEU A 57 -7.16 -8.00 -11.78
N ARG A 58 -8.26 -7.63 -11.13
CA ARG A 58 -9.61 -7.83 -11.69
C ARG A 58 -10.12 -6.70 -12.56
N PHE A 59 -9.71 -5.46 -12.28
CA PHE A 59 -10.38 -4.28 -12.87
C PHE A 59 -9.44 -3.31 -13.55
N LEU A 60 -8.16 -3.30 -13.18
CA LEU A 60 -7.20 -2.32 -13.68
C LEU A 60 -6.19 -2.93 -14.67
N ASP A 61 -6.15 -4.27 -14.79
CA ASP A 61 -5.17 -4.99 -15.61
C ASP A 61 -3.73 -4.64 -15.22
N GLU A 62 -3.48 -4.58 -13.91
CA GLU A 62 -2.18 -4.21 -13.33
C GLU A 62 -1.63 -5.32 -12.44
N ASP A 63 -0.30 -5.49 -12.44
CA ASP A 63 0.39 -6.30 -11.44
C ASP A 63 0.50 -5.53 -10.11
N PRO A 64 -0.15 -5.99 -9.02
CA PRO A 64 -0.07 -5.32 -7.72
C PRO A 64 1.36 -5.26 -7.17
N TRP A 65 2.23 -6.20 -7.52
CA TRP A 65 3.63 -6.20 -7.10
C TRP A 65 4.44 -5.14 -7.85
N GLU A 66 4.22 -4.97 -9.15
CA GLU A 66 4.88 -3.90 -9.89
C GLU A 66 4.40 -2.52 -9.42
N ARG A 67 3.11 -2.36 -9.13
CA ARG A 67 2.57 -1.16 -8.49
C ARG A 67 3.34 -0.81 -7.21
N LEU A 68 3.52 -1.78 -6.31
CA LEU A 68 4.28 -1.57 -5.08
C LEU A 68 5.73 -1.16 -5.37
N ARG A 69 6.42 -1.86 -6.27
CA ARG A 69 7.82 -1.53 -6.64
C ARG A 69 7.95 -0.14 -7.25
N VAL A 70 7.01 0.30 -8.09
CA VAL A 70 6.97 1.66 -8.65
C VAL A 70 6.82 2.69 -7.53
N ILE A 71 5.89 2.46 -6.60
CA ILE A 71 5.67 3.37 -5.47
C ILE A 71 6.93 3.45 -4.59
N ARG A 72 7.55 2.31 -4.25
CA ARG A 72 8.80 2.28 -3.47
C ARG A 72 9.93 3.05 -4.14
N ARG A 73 10.11 2.89 -5.45
CA ARG A 73 11.13 3.62 -6.22
C ARG A 73 10.89 5.13 -6.23
N LYS A 74 9.62 5.57 -6.25
CA LYS A 74 9.23 6.98 -6.32
C LYS A 74 9.10 7.66 -4.96
N CYS A 75 8.92 6.88 -3.90
CA CYS A 75 8.83 7.36 -2.53
C CYS A 75 9.91 6.69 -1.65
N PRO A 76 11.22 6.94 -1.85
CA PRO A 76 12.28 6.29 -1.09
C PRO A 76 12.42 6.78 0.37
N ASN A 77 11.86 7.94 0.73
CA ASN A 77 12.10 8.56 2.04
C ASN A 77 10.99 8.29 3.06
N THR A 78 9.79 7.96 2.60
CA THR A 78 8.62 7.72 3.45
C THR A 78 8.38 6.22 3.63
N LYS A 79 7.94 5.81 4.82
CA LYS A 79 7.57 4.42 5.08
C LYS A 79 6.32 4.03 4.28
N LEU A 80 6.32 2.86 3.66
CA LEU A 80 5.16 2.32 2.94
C LEU A 80 4.39 1.37 3.84
N GLN A 81 3.14 1.73 4.13
CA GLN A 81 2.23 0.95 4.96
C GLN A 81 1.24 0.16 4.07
N MET A 82 0.83 -1.01 4.56
CA MET A 82 -0.28 -1.76 3.99
C MET A 82 -1.33 -2.15 5.03
N LEU A 83 -2.56 -2.39 4.56
CA LEU A 83 -3.58 -3.09 5.34
C LEU A 83 -3.48 -4.60 5.10
N PHE A 84 -3.16 -5.36 6.14
CA PHE A 84 -3.02 -6.82 6.10
C PHE A 84 -4.03 -7.49 7.03
N ARG A 85 -4.84 -8.43 6.53
CA ARG A 85 -5.95 -9.03 7.30
C ARG A 85 -5.59 -10.37 7.93
N GLY A 86 -4.54 -10.38 8.75
CA GLY A 86 -4.08 -11.56 9.51
C GLY A 86 -4.02 -12.82 8.65
N GLN A 87 -4.62 -13.91 9.13
CA GLN A 87 -4.60 -15.21 8.44
C GLN A 87 -5.27 -15.23 7.07
N ASN A 88 -6.08 -14.22 6.75
CA ASN A 88 -6.72 -14.10 5.43
C ASN A 88 -5.83 -13.36 4.42
N MET A 89 -4.73 -12.75 4.88
CA MET A 89 -3.85 -11.90 4.08
C MET A 89 -4.67 -10.85 3.32
N LEU A 90 -4.69 -10.94 1.99
CA LEU A 90 -5.49 -10.12 1.07
C LEU A 90 -6.57 -10.96 0.34
N GLY A 91 -6.72 -12.24 0.68
CA GLY A 91 -7.72 -13.15 0.11
C GLY A 91 -9.00 -13.20 0.95
N TYR A 92 -9.90 -14.14 0.65
CA TYR A 92 -11.24 -14.23 1.28
C TYR A 92 -11.44 -15.48 2.16
N ARG A 93 -10.36 -16.18 2.49
CA ARG A 93 -10.35 -17.37 3.36
C ARG A 93 -9.07 -17.41 4.18
N HIS A 94 -9.02 -18.30 5.16
CA HIS A 94 -7.78 -18.58 5.88
C HIS A 94 -6.76 -19.30 4.98
N TYR A 95 -5.50 -18.95 5.18
CA TYR A 95 -4.35 -19.60 4.57
C TYR A 95 -3.48 -20.26 5.65
N ALA A 96 -2.65 -21.22 5.25
CA ALA A 96 -1.69 -21.85 6.14
C ALA A 96 -0.56 -20.87 6.52
N ASP A 97 0.10 -21.11 7.65
CA ASP A 97 1.07 -20.19 8.23
C ASP A 97 2.27 -19.95 7.31
N ASP A 98 2.72 -20.98 6.59
CA ASP A 98 3.79 -20.91 5.60
C ASP A 98 3.48 -19.92 4.47
N MET A 99 2.23 -19.91 4.00
CA MET A 99 1.76 -18.95 3.00
C MET A 99 1.69 -17.53 3.54
N VAL A 100 1.25 -17.35 4.79
CA VAL A 100 1.20 -16.04 5.46
C VAL A 100 2.61 -15.50 5.63
N GLU A 101 3.54 -16.31 6.14
CA GLU A 101 4.93 -15.95 6.33
C GLU A 101 5.58 -15.57 4.99
N TYR A 102 5.42 -16.42 3.97
CA TYR A 102 5.97 -16.16 2.64
C TYR A 102 5.41 -14.86 2.05
N PHE A 103 4.11 -14.59 2.20
CA PHE A 103 3.52 -13.35 1.70
C PHE A 103 4.10 -12.11 2.38
N VAL A 104 4.31 -12.15 3.70
CA VAL A 104 4.95 -11.06 4.45
C VAL A 104 6.40 -10.87 3.96
N GLN A 105 7.18 -11.94 3.82
CA GLN A 105 8.55 -11.88 3.31
C GLN A 105 8.60 -11.22 1.93
N ARG A 106 7.69 -11.60 1.02
CA ARG A 106 7.58 -10.99 -0.31
C ARG A 106 7.13 -9.55 -0.26
N SER A 107 6.22 -9.18 0.65
CA SER A 107 5.74 -7.80 0.80
C SER A 107 6.88 -6.87 1.23
N VAL A 108 7.66 -7.28 2.23
CA VAL A 108 8.84 -6.53 2.69
C VAL A 108 9.90 -6.45 1.60
N ALA A 109 10.21 -7.56 0.93
CA ALA A 109 11.20 -7.59 -0.15
C ALA A 109 10.86 -6.68 -1.35
N ASN A 110 9.58 -6.30 -1.53
CA ASN A 110 9.15 -5.39 -2.59
C ASN A 110 8.93 -3.95 -2.11
N GLY A 111 9.04 -3.68 -0.80
CA GLY A 111 9.15 -2.32 -0.28
C GLY A 111 8.15 -1.90 0.80
N ILE A 112 7.31 -2.81 1.31
CA ILE A 112 6.52 -2.55 2.54
C ILE A 112 7.46 -2.47 3.75
N ASP A 113 7.20 -1.50 4.63
CA ASP A 113 7.91 -1.26 5.91
C ASP A 113 7.05 -1.68 7.11
#